data_AF-A0AAV9M2R0-F1
#
_entry.id   AF-A0AAV9M2R0-F1
#
_cell.length_a   1.000
_cell.length_b   1.000
_cell.length_c   1.000
_cell.angle_alpha   90.00
_cell.angle_beta   90.00
_cell.angle_gamma   90.00
#
_symmetry.space_group_name_H-M   'P 1'
#
loop_
_entity.id
_entity.type
_entity.pdbx_description
1 polymer ?
#
loop_
_entity_poly.entity_id
_entity_poly.type
_entity_poly.pdbx_seq_one_letter_code
_entity_poly.pdbx_strand_id
1 'polypeptide(L)'
;MLPMYLEYNGLFEKKDRTNWSVLESYQGKNKSHHFEVIHVLVLRNKQAIVCKDCGLFVDAYTEFLSDGLRVPSYGIVSQSLRMRYASFLWNYGILMA
;
A
#
# COMPACT_ATOMS: atom_id res chain seq x y z
N MET A 1 -2.67 -13.39 8.16
CA MET A 1 -1.27 -13.90 8.14
C MET A 1 -0.23 -12.78 8.08
N LEU A 2 -0.41 -11.73 7.26
CA LEU A 2 0.50 -10.56 7.22
C LEU A 2 0.78 -9.86 8.57
N PRO A 3 -0.19 -9.66 9.48
CA PRO A 3 0.05 -8.92 10.72
C PRO A 3 1.05 -9.62 11.66
N MET A 4 0.88 -10.93 11.89
CA MET A 4 1.79 -11.71 12.74
C MET A 4 3.20 -11.84 12.15
N TYR A 5 3.31 -11.94 10.81
CA TYR A 5 4.62 -12.03 10.16
C TYR A 5 5.42 -10.73 10.35
N LEU A 6 4.78 -9.56 10.24
CA LEU A 6 5.45 -8.27 10.42
C LEU A 6 5.86 -8.02 11.89
N GLU A 7 5.04 -8.50 12.83
CA GLU A 7 5.33 -8.45 14.26
C GLU A 7 6.48 -9.38 14.65
N TYR A 8 6.45 -10.63 14.18
CA TYR A 8 7.52 -11.61 14.44
C TYR A 8 8.88 -11.21 13.84
N ASN A 9 8.88 -10.53 12.68
CA ASN A 9 10.11 -10.03 12.07
C ASN A 9 10.70 -8.80 12.79
N GLY A 10 10.12 -8.34 13.92
CA GLY A 10 10.62 -7.19 14.68
C GLY A 10 10.54 -5.88 13.89
N LEU A 11 9.73 -5.83 12.83
CA LEU A 11 9.68 -4.71 11.90
C LEU A 11 9.19 -3.43 12.59
N PHE A 12 8.35 -3.58 13.62
CA PHE A 12 7.85 -2.49 14.46
C PHE A 12 8.72 -2.20 15.69
N GLU A 13 9.66 -3.08 16.06
CA GLU A 13 10.55 -2.89 17.21
C GLU A 13 11.68 -1.90 16.89
N LYS A 14 12.07 -1.82 15.62
CA LYS A 14 13.08 -0.89 15.14
C LYS A 14 12.49 0.53 15.05
N LYS A 15 12.49 1.23 16.18
CA LYS A 15 12.00 2.62 16.31
C LYS A 15 12.96 3.66 15.71
N ASP A 16 14.20 3.27 15.47
CA ASP A 16 15.17 4.13 14.81
C ASP A 16 14.80 4.30 13.34
N ARG A 17 14.78 5.55 12.89
CA ARG A 17 14.55 5.85 11.48
C ARG A 17 15.60 5.12 10.65
N THR A 18 15.15 4.28 9.71
CA THR A 18 16.02 3.63 8.73
C THR A 18 16.87 4.68 8.04
N ASN A 19 18.19 4.61 8.23
CA ASN A 19 19.12 5.49 7.54
C ASN A 19 19.29 5.02 6.09
N TRP A 20 18.39 5.48 5.22
CA TRP A 20 18.37 5.15 3.79
C TRP A 20 19.69 5.44 3.07
N SER A 21 20.52 6.37 3.59
CA SER A 21 21.81 6.69 2.94
C SER A 21 22.91 5.65 3.13
N VAL A 22 22.69 4.64 3.99
CA VAL A 22 23.65 3.56 4.23
C VAL A 22 23.35 2.31 3.37
N LEU A 23 22.16 2.24 2.75
CA LEU A 23 21.81 1.15 1.86
C LEU A 23 22.48 1.33 0.49
N GLU A 24 23.20 0.31 0.02
CA GLU A 24 23.88 0.31 -1.29
C GLU A 24 22.93 0.66 -2.45
N SER A 25 21.66 0.20 -2.38
CA SER A 25 20.63 0.50 -3.38
C SER A 25 20.21 1.98 -3.46
N TYR A 26 20.60 2.78 -2.46
CA TYR A 26 20.35 4.22 -2.35
C TYR A 26 21.65 5.05 -2.30
N GLN A 27 22.82 4.42 -2.40
CA GLN A 27 24.11 5.09 -2.44
C GLN A 27 24.22 5.93 -3.72
N GLY A 28 24.57 7.22 -3.58
CA GLY A 28 24.66 8.16 -4.71
C GLY A 28 23.33 8.73 -5.20
N LYS A 29 22.18 8.32 -4.64
CA LYS A 29 20.90 8.99 -4.89
C LYS A 29 20.83 10.25 -4.03
N ASN A 30 20.69 11.41 -4.69
CA ASN A 30 20.70 12.71 -4.02
C ASN A 30 19.61 12.79 -2.94
N LYS A 31 20.00 13.03 -1.68
CA LYS A 31 19.08 13.34 -0.57
C LYS A 31 18.16 14.55 -0.88
N SER A 32 18.56 15.41 -1.82
CA SER A 32 17.83 16.62 -2.23
C SER A 32 16.75 16.39 -3.29
N HIS A 33 16.71 15.23 -3.96
CA HIS A 33 15.54 14.89 -4.77
C HIS A 33 14.52 14.23 -3.84
N HIS A 34 13.86 15.07 -3.04
CA HIS A 34 12.62 14.64 -2.41
C HIS A 34 11.72 14.14 -3.53
N PHE A 35 11.43 12.83 -3.51
CA PHE A 35 10.29 12.32 -4.27
C PHE A 35 9.11 13.22 -3.92
N GLU A 36 8.34 13.63 -4.92
CA GLU A 36 7.09 14.31 -4.66
C GLU A 36 6.19 13.31 -3.94
N VAL A 37 6.18 13.37 -2.61
CA VAL A 37 5.30 12.56 -1.78
C VAL A 37 3.92 13.19 -1.93
N ILE A 38 3.22 12.79 -2.98
CA ILE A 38 1.82 13.12 -3.15
C ILE A 38 1.09 12.32 -2.08
N HIS A 39 0.83 12.96 -0.94
CA HIS A 39 -0.17 12.48 -0.01
C HIS A 39 -1.51 12.54 -0.72
N VAL A 40 -1.93 11.43 -1.30
CA VAL A 40 -3.30 11.24 -1.77
C VAL A 40 -4.16 11.23 -0.52
N LEU A 41 -4.56 12.43 -0.10
CA LEU A 41 -5.40 12.64 1.05
C LEU A 41 -6.77 12.08 0.68
N VAL A 42 -7.04 10.83 1.09
CA VAL A 42 -8.38 10.25 1.03
C VAL A 42 -9.22 10.99 2.06
N LEU A 43 -9.67 12.19 1.70
CA LEU A 43 -10.55 13.00 2.55
C LEU A 43 -11.93 12.35 2.62
N ARG A 44 -12.17 11.59 3.69
CA ARG A 44 -13.36 11.78 4.54
C ARG A 44 -13.12 11.19 5.93
N ASN A 45 -13.18 12.08 6.91
CA ASN A 45 -13.37 11.84 8.35
C ASN A 45 -12.13 11.45 9.17
N LYS A 46 -11.66 12.46 9.92
CA LYS A 46 -10.76 12.34 11.07
C LYS A 46 -11.41 11.51 12.17
N GLN A 47 -11.33 10.18 12.07
CA GLN A 47 -11.41 9.36 13.26
C GLN A 47 -10.38 8.26 13.15
N ALA A 48 -9.45 8.27 14.10
CA ALA A 48 -8.40 7.28 14.30
C ALA A 48 -9.02 5.93 14.72
N ILE A 49 -9.81 5.35 13.83
CA ILE A 49 -10.43 4.03 13.91
C ILE A 49 -9.79 3.30 12.75
N VAL A 50 -8.92 2.33 13.06
CA VAL A 50 -8.30 1.34 12.16
C VAL A 50 -8.81 1.46 10.73
N CYS A 51 -7.99 1.99 9.81
CA CYS A 51 -8.34 2.13 8.40
C CYS A 51 -8.71 0.75 7.85
N LYS A 52 -10.01 0.45 7.80
CA LYS A 52 -10.54 -0.88 7.42
C LYS A 52 -10.15 -1.28 5.99
N ASP A 53 -9.75 -0.31 5.18
CA ASP A 53 -9.46 -0.47 3.75
C ASP A 53 -7.96 -0.29 3.43
N CYS A 54 -7.07 -0.15 4.43
CA CYS A 54 -5.64 0.10 4.18
C CYS A 54 -5.00 -0.97 3.29
N GLY A 55 -5.26 -2.26 3.56
CA GLY A 55 -4.76 -3.36 2.73
C GLY A 55 -5.30 -3.28 1.30
N LEU A 56 -6.60 -3.00 1.16
CA LEU A 56 -7.27 -2.81 -0.14
C LEU A 56 -6.62 -1.71 -0.99
N PHE A 57 -6.23 -0.59 -0.36
CA PHE A 57 -5.51 0.47 -1.05
C PHE A 57 -4.10 0.03 -1.44
N VAL A 58 -3.34 -0.61 -0.54
CA VAL A 58 -2.00 -1.11 -0.84
C VAL A 58 -2.04 -2.06 -2.04
N ASP A 59 -2.95 -3.04 -2.02
CA ASP A 59 -3.11 -4.02 -3.09
C ASP A 59 -3.43 -3.34 -4.42
N ALA A 60 -4.40 -2.40 -4.43
CA ALA A 60 -4.75 -1.66 -5.64
C ALA A 60 -3.58 -0.86 -6.20
N TYR A 61 -2.84 -0.14 -5.35
CA TYR A 61 -1.66 0.61 -5.78
C TYR A 61 -0.57 -0.30 -6.35
N THR A 62 -0.33 -1.45 -5.71
CA THR A 62 0.65 -2.42 -6.23
C THR A 62 0.23 -3.00 -7.58
N GLU A 63 -1.06 -3.25 -7.80
CA GLU A 63 -1.62 -3.68 -9.09
C GLU A 63 -1.41 -2.60 -10.16
N PHE A 64 -1.79 -1.34 -9.90
CA PHE A 64 -1.56 -0.22 -10.83
C PHE A 64 -0.09 -0.09 -11.23
N LEU A 65 0.83 -0.15 -10.26
CA LEU A 65 2.26 -0.03 -10.53
C LEU A 65 2.82 -1.24 -11.29
N SER A 66 2.35 -2.45 -10.98
CA SER A 66 2.80 -3.68 -11.64
C SER A 66 2.36 -3.71 -13.11
N ASP A 67 1.16 -3.22 -13.39
CA ASP A 67 0.61 -3.11 -14.75
C ASP A 67 1.14 -1.87 -15.51
N GLY A 68 1.98 -1.04 -14.88
CA GLY A 68 2.46 0.23 -15.45
C GLY A 68 1.36 1.27 -15.66
N LEU A 69 0.21 1.09 -14.99
CA LEU A 69 -0.95 1.96 -15.10
C LEU A 69 -0.79 3.20 -14.21
N ARG A 70 -1.30 4.32 -14.70
CA ARG A 70 -1.29 5.57 -13.95
C ARG A 70 -2.35 5.52 -12.85
N VAL A 71 -1.92 5.78 -11.62
CA VAL A 71 -2.83 5.87 -10.47
C VAL A 71 -3.85 7.00 -10.68
N PRO A 72 -5.16 6.75 -10.47
CA PRO A 72 -6.18 7.79 -10.56
C PRO A 72 -5.94 8.97 -9.61
N SER A 73 -5.86 10.18 -10.15
CA SER A 73 -5.61 11.41 -9.36
C SER A 73 -6.80 11.84 -8.49
N TYR A 74 -8.02 11.42 -8.85
CA TYR A 74 -9.25 11.69 -8.10
C TYR A 74 -9.43 10.77 -6.88
N GLY A 75 -8.46 9.89 -6.60
CA GLY A 75 -8.51 8.93 -5.51
C GLY A 75 -9.31 7.67 -5.85
N ILE A 76 -8.98 6.58 -5.17
CA ILE A 76 -9.66 5.29 -5.34
C ILE A 76 -10.78 5.19 -4.30
N VAL A 77 -11.96 4.70 -4.69
CA VAL A 77 -13.09 4.52 -3.77
C VAL A 77 -13.04 3.11 -3.19
N SER A 78 -13.03 2.97 -1.86
CA SER A 78 -12.87 1.64 -1.24
C SER A 78 -14.02 0.68 -1.54
N GLN A 79 -15.24 1.19 -1.70
CA GLN A 79 -16.40 0.37 -2.07
C GLN A 79 -16.25 -0.30 -3.44
N SER A 80 -15.71 0.41 -4.44
CA SER A 80 -15.52 -0.17 -5.77
C SER A 80 -14.41 -1.23 -5.77
N LEU A 81 -13.32 -1.00 -5.02
CA LEU A 81 -12.27 -2.00 -4.84
C LEU A 81 -12.79 -3.26 -4.14
N ARG A 82 -13.60 -3.11 -3.09
CA ARG A 82 -14.22 -4.26 -2.39
C ARG A 82 -15.06 -5.11 -3.35
N MET A 83 -15.89 -4.48 -4.18
CA MET A 83 -16.69 -5.20 -5.18
C MET A 83 -15.80 -5.90 -6.21
N ARG A 84 -14.76 -5.22 -6.72
CA ARG A 84 -13.81 -5.81 -7.67
C ARG A 84 -13.12 -7.04 -7.08
N TYR A 85 -12.47 -6.91 -5.92
CA TYR A 85 -11.74 -8.02 -5.32
C TYR A 85 -12.65 -9.15 -4.84
N ALA A 86 -13.86 -8.86 -4.36
CA ALA A 86 -14.84 -9.89 -4.05
C ALA A 86 -15.22 -10.71 -5.29
N SER A 87 -15.46 -10.07 -6.43
CA SER A 87 -15.74 -10.75 -7.70
C SER A 87 -14.54 -11.57 -8.19
N PHE A 88 -13.31 -11.05 -8.06
CA PHE A 88 -12.10 -11.80 -8.39
C PHE A 88 -11.94 -13.05 -7.52
N LEU A 89 -12.12 -12.92 -6.21
CA LEU A 89 -12.07 -14.04 -5.26
C LEU A 89 -13.14 -15.09 -5.57
N TRP A 90 -14.35 -14.65 -5.88
CA TRP A 90 -15.44 -15.53 -6.27
C TRP A 90 -15.13 -16.32 -7.54
N ASN A 91 -14.63 -15.64 -8.58
CA ASN A 91 -14.24 -16.29 -9.83
C ASN A 91 -13.09 -17.29 -9.63
N TYR A 92 -12.12 -16.97 -8.77
CA TYR A 92 -11.06 -17.90 -8.42
C TYR A 92 -11.60 -19.16 -7.73
N GLY A 93 -12.56 -19.01 -6.82
CA GLY A 93 -13.23 -20.13 -6.17
C GLY A 93 -14.01 -21.01 -7.15
N ILE A 94 -14.63 -20.42 -8.18
CA ILE A 94 -15.32 -21.17 -9.24
C ILE A 94 -14.32 -21.90 -10.16
N LEU A 95 -13.22 -21.26 -10.54
CA LEU A 95 -12.21 -21.86 -11.43
C LEU A 95 -11.45 -23.03 -10.79
N MET A 96 -11.45 -23.11 -9.46
CA MET A 96 -10.77 -24.14 -8.68
C MET A 96 -11.72 -25.22 -8.13
N ALA A 97 -13.01 -25.16 -8.48
CA ALA A 97 -14.04 -26.15 -8.13
C ALA A 97 -14.27 -27.12 -9.29
#